data_AF-A0A9C5YST7-F1
#
_entry.id   AF-A0A9C5YST7-F1
#
_cell.length_a   1.000
_cell.length_b   1.000
_cell.length_c   1.000
_cell.angle_alpha   90.00
_cell.angle_beta   90.00
_cell.angle_gamma   90.00
#
_symmetry.space_group_name_H-M   'P 1'
#
loop_
_entity.id
_entity.type
_entity.pdbx_description
1 polymer ?
#
loop_
_entity_poly.entity_id
_entity_poly.type
_entity_poly.pdbx_seq_one_letter_code
_entity_poly.pdbx_strand_id
1 'polypeptide(L)'
;MYCWLDNRLKTVAIHDMMESSSAYTSNSKDLWIDIPPGRDFNAKRPVADMTADNVEIIDVDTPADNMANYDDLLHRCRTAFASGKTRDVSFRKRQLKNLLRMYEENETEMINALDADLRRPKQESLVVETEFMKNDVLNIIYNIDDWVKPEKPPKALANALDNLEIYHDPYGVVLVIGAWNYPLQLLLVPVAAAIAAGNCVILKPSELAANCAKFVQETIPKYLDNECYPVVCGGHEETAELLKQRFDYIFFTGSTRVGKIVHAAANKYLTPITLELGGKSPCYIDRSVELRTAVKRILWGKLINCGQTCIAPDYVLCSKEIEKKFVAEAKDILKEWYGDNIRDSPDLSRIINKNHFERLLCYMKRGKVAIGGSYTPAERFIEPTIIVDVKPDDPVMQEEIFGPILPILNVESAYEAIKFINGREKPLVVYVFSDVHKVCQEFKVNVSCGGFSCNETLLHCAADTLPFGGVGLSGMGYYHGKYGFDTFVHKKSCLGKNLHPLGERLASGRYPPYSDRKTNFLNFLLRKRRPLPKLYFSHLLVFGLGIGLTILFNNYMQDEKK
;
A
#
# COMPACT_ATOMS: atom_id res chain seq x y z
N MET A 1 -46.14 24.22 24.31
CA MET A 1 -46.87 22.94 24.19
C MET A 1 -46.06 22.06 23.24
N TYR A 2 -45.14 21.17 23.61
CA TYR A 2 -44.58 20.64 24.86
C TYR A 2 -43.05 20.56 24.64
N CYS A 3 -42.21 21.25 25.43
CA CYS A 3 -41.43 20.76 26.59
C CYS A 3 -40.23 19.86 26.20
N TRP A 4 -38.98 20.37 26.28
CA TRP A 4 -38.06 20.42 27.46
C TRP A 4 -37.14 19.16 27.47
N LEU A 5 -35.83 19.16 27.75
CA LEU A 5 -34.81 20.19 28.03
C LEU A 5 -33.39 19.54 28.03
N ASP A 6 -32.37 20.37 27.78
CA ASP A 6 -31.05 20.47 28.45
C ASP A 6 -30.05 19.28 28.46
N ASN A 7 -28.78 19.53 28.06
CA ASN A 7 -27.81 20.28 28.88
C ASN A 7 -26.42 20.42 28.22
N ARG A 8 -25.95 21.67 28.15
CA ARG A 8 -24.58 22.20 28.36
C ARG A 8 -23.34 21.41 27.91
N LEU A 9 -22.58 22.02 26.98
CA LEU A 9 -21.11 21.99 26.97
C LEU A 9 -20.57 23.42 26.94
N LYS A 10 -19.75 23.75 27.93
CA LYS A 10 -19.07 25.04 28.12
C LYS A 10 -17.85 25.12 27.20
N THR A 11 -17.76 26.23 26.47
CA THR A 11 -16.57 26.69 25.74
C THR A 11 -15.64 27.38 26.74
N VAL A 12 -14.38 26.94 26.83
CA VAL A 12 -13.31 27.70 27.49
C VAL A 12 -12.40 28.25 26.40
N ALA A 13 -12.32 29.57 26.36
CA ALA A 13 -11.46 30.34 25.47
C ALA A 13 -10.00 30.23 25.93
N ILE A 14 -9.10 30.02 24.98
CA ILE A 14 -7.66 30.18 25.14
C ILE A 14 -7.36 31.65 24.83
N HIS A 15 -7.05 32.41 25.87
CA HIS A 15 -6.45 33.74 25.80
C HIS A 15 -5.10 33.65 26.52
N ASP A 16 -4.12 34.37 26.00
CA ASP A 16 -2.76 34.61 26.52
C ASP A 16 -1.66 33.65 26.04
N MET A 17 -0.92 34.09 25.02
CA MET A 17 0.52 34.42 25.09
C MET A 17 1.03 34.71 23.67
N MET A 18 0.85 35.95 23.23
CA MET A 18 1.63 36.57 22.16
C MET A 18 2.19 37.85 22.73
N GLU A 19 3.47 37.83 23.12
CA GLU A 19 4.43 38.94 23.05
C GLU A 19 5.69 38.54 23.83
N SER A 20 6.75 38.22 23.08
CA SER A 20 8.14 38.64 23.33
C SER A 20 9.11 37.63 22.72
N SER A 21 9.81 38.02 21.66
CA SER A 21 11.28 37.93 21.57
C SER A 21 11.74 38.12 20.12
N SER A 22 12.15 39.35 19.82
CA SER A 22 13.13 39.64 18.80
C SER A 22 14.54 39.41 19.36
N ALA A 23 15.38 38.73 18.60
CA ALA A 23 16.86 38.78 18.55
C ALA A 23 17.66 38.60 19.85
N TYR A 24 18.57 37.62 19.88
CA TYR A 24 20.04 37.83 19.97
C TYR A 24 20.80 36.49 19.95
N THR A 25 22.05 36.60 19.52
CA THR A 25 23.03 35.61 19.06
C THR A 25 23.82 34.86 20.16
N SER A 26 24.36 33.69 19.79
CA SER A 26 25.64 33.06 20.22
C SER A 26 26.13 33.19 21.68
N ASN A 27 26.31 32.06 22.38
CA ASN A 27 27.63 31.43 22.63
C ASN A 27 27.54 30.28 23.66
N SER A 28 28.55 29.43 23.60
CA SER A 28 28.84 28.24 24.40
C SER A 28 29.07 28.47 25.89
N LYS A 29 28.72 27.47 26.72
CA LYS A 29 29.62 26.70 27.63
C LYS A 29 28.86 26.02 28.78
N ASP A 30 29.26 24.76 29.03
CA ASP A 30 29.39 24.05 30.30
C ASP A 30 28.25 24.06 31.33
N LEU A 31 27.69 22.87 31.59
CA LEU A 31 27.14 22.52 32.91
C LEU A 31 27.36 21.03 33.17
N TRP A 32 28.38 20.76 34.00
CA TRP A 32 28.61 19.51 34.72
C TRP A 32 27.71 19.47 35.96
N ILE A 33 27.18 18.29 36.30
CA ILE A 33 26.55 18.02 37.60
C ILE A 33 27.25 16.81 38.23
N ASP A 34 27.87 17.05 39.38
CA ASP A 34 28.48 16.06 40.28
C ASP A 34 27.42 15.22 41.01
N ILE A 35 27.71 13.91 41.18
CA ILE A 35 26.97 13.01 42.07
C ILE A 35 27.98 12.37 43.05
N PRO A 36 27.74 12.38 44.39
CA PRO A 36 28.70 11.93 45.40
C PRO A 36 28.68 10.40 45.63
N PRO A 37 29.73 9.81 46.28
CA PRO A 37 29.99 8.37 46.23
C PRO A 37 29.43 7.57 47.43
N GLY A 38 29.00 6.33 47.12
CA GLY A 38 29.21 5.13 47.93
C GLY A 38 28.21 4.79 49.05
N ARG A 39 27.55 3.63 48.92
CA ARG A 39 27.46 2.59 49.97
C ARG A 39 27.03 1.25 49.38
N ASP A 40 27.79 0.23 49.74
CA ASP A 40 27.72 -1.18 49.36
C ASP A 40 26.75 -1.95 50.29
N PHE A 41 26.12 -3.03 49.81
CA PHE A 41 25.89 -4.30 50.53
C PHE A 41 25.08 -5.32 49.69
N ASN A 42 25.79 -6.37 49.28
CA ASN A 42 25.34 -7.75 49.06
C ASN A 42 23.88 -8.11 49.42
N ALA A 43 23.10 -8.54 48.42
CA ALA A 43 22.10 -9.60 48.57
C ALA A 43 21.88 -10.33 47.23
N LYS A 44 22.29 -11.61 47.18
CA LYS A 44 22.05 -12.54 46.07
C LYS A 44 20.56 -12.86 45.92
N ARG A 45 20.03 -12.81 44.69
CA ARG A 45 19.04 -13.76 44.12
C ARG A 45 19.08 -13.69 42.58
N PRO A 46 18.88 -14.81 41.87
CA PRO A 46 19.16 -14.89 40.44
C PRO A 46 17.94 -14.48 39.62
N VAL A 47 18.15 -13.59 38.65
CA VAL A 47 17.27 -13.46 37.47
C VAL A 47 18.17 -13.76 36.28
N ALA A 48 17.85 -14.84 35.58
CA ALA A 48 18.55 -15.23 34.36
C ALA A 48 18.27 -14.15 33.30
N ASP A 49 19.31 -13.37 33.01
CA ASP A 49 19.37 -12.47 31.87
C ASP A 49 19.59 -13.34 30.63
N MET A 50 18.56 -13.47 29.78
CA MET A 50 18.72 -14.01 28.43
C MET A 50 19.19 -12.86 27.56
N THR A 51 20.50 -12.64 27.55
CA THR A 51 21.15 -11.76 26.58
C THR A 51 20.87 -12.28 25.17
N ALA A 52 20.36 -11.38 24.34
CA ALA A 52 20.21 -11.56 22.91
C ALA A 52 21.60 -11.64 22.28
N ASP A 53 22.09 -12.86 22.06
CA ASP A 53 23.24 -13.10 21.20
C ASP A 53 23.02 -14.42 20.45
N ASN A 54 23.53 -14.45 19.22
CA ASN A 54 23.43 -15.50 18.19
C ASN A 54 22.29 -15.32 17.18
N VAL A 55 22.30 -14.18 16.49
CA VAL A 55 21.93 -14.15 15.07
C VAL A 55 23.12 -14.75 14.32
N GLU A 56 22.96 -15.94 13.74
CA GLU A 56 23.90 -16.42 12.72
C GLU A 56 23.71 -15.55 11.48
N ILE A 57 24.59 -14.55 11.36
CA ILE A 57 24.79 -13.77 10.15
C ILE A 57 25.47 -14.72 9.16
N ILE A 58 24.84 -14.95 8.02
CA ILE A 58 25.55 -15.53 6.87
C ILE A 58 26.46 -14.41 6.37
N ASP A 59 27.75 -14.51 6.67
CA ASP A 59 28.78 -13.63 6.13
C ASP A 59 28.78 -13.76 4.61
N VAL A 60 28.15 -12.78 3.95
CA VAL A 60 28.51 -12.43 2.58
C VAL A 60 29.77 -11.57 2.74
N ASP A 61 30.94 -12.16 2.52
CA ASP A 61 32.24 -11.47 2.55
C ASP A 61 32.15 -10.15 1.77
N THR A 62 31.91 -9.07 2.50
CA THR A 62 31.90 -7.71 1.98
C THR A 62 33.02 -7.01 2.74
N PRO A 63 34.11 -6.61 2.07
CA PRO A 63 35.22 -5.95 2.76
C PRO A 63 34.71 -4.73 3.53
N ALA A 64 35.04 -4.66 4.82
CA ALA A 64 34.64 -3.62 5.76
C ALA A 64 35.13 -2.18 5.43
N ASP A 65 35.72 -1.98 4.25
CA ASP A 65 36.19 -0.68 3.72
C ASP A 65 35.26 -0.09 2.64
N ASN A 66 34.16 -0.76 2.30
CA ASN A 66 33.16 -0.27 1.33
C ASN A 66 31.86 0.15 2.06
N MET A 67 31.89 1.16 2.91
CA MET A 67 30.67 1.95 3.10
C MET A 67 30.37 2.59 1.74
N ALA A 68 29.51 1.95 0.95
CA ALA A 68 29.11 2.43 -0.36
C ALA A 68 28.74 3.90 -0.22
N ASN A 69 29.40 4.79 -0.98
CA ASN A 69 29.09 6.20 -0.92
C ASN A 69 27.69 6.43 -1.52
N TYR A 70 26.65 6.30 -0.68
CA TYR A 70 25.27 6.47 -1.10
C TYR A 70 25.00 7.88 -1.61
N ASP A 71 25.81 8.88 -1.23
CA ASP A 71 25.76 10.23 -1.79
C ASP A 71 26.13 10.20 -3.29
N ASP A 72 27.21 9.51 -3.66
CA ASP A 72 27.63 9.38 -5.07
C ASP A 72 26.59 8.60 -5.89
N LEU A 73 26.02 7.54 -5.31
CA LEU A 73 24.95 6.76 -5.94
C LEU A 73 23.73 7.65 -6.22
N LEU A 74 23.27 8.38 -5.20
CA LEU A 74 22.14 9.30 -5.33
C LEU A 74 22.45 10.43 -6.32
N HIS A 75 23.66 10.98 -6.29
CA HIS A 75 24.09 12.04 -7.21
C HIS A 75 24.07 11.57 -8.67
N ARG A 76 24.47 10.32 -8.94
CA ARG A 76 24.38 9.71 -10.28
C ARG A 76 22.93 9.61 -10.76
N CYS A 77 22.03 9.07 -9.93
CA CYS A 77 20.61 9.00 -10.27
C CYS A 77 20.00 10.40 -10.49
N ARG A 78 20.36 11.39 -9.66
CA ARG A 78 19.89 12.76 -9.81
C ARG A 78 20.39 13.41 -11.09
N THR A 79 21.65 13.17 -11.47
CA THR A 79 22.22 13.62 -12.74
C THR A 79 21.51 12.98 -13.93
N ALA A 80 21.27 11.67 -13.87
CA ALA A 80 20.53 10.93 -14.88
C ALA A 80 19.09 11.47 -15.04
N PHE A 81 18.38 11.71 -13.93
CA PHE A 81 17.05 12.33 -13.95
C PHE A 81 17.07 13.74 -14.54
N ALA A 82 18.02 14.58 -14.11
CA ALA A 82 18.16 15.97 -14.55
C ALA A 82 18.49 16.10 -16.05
N SER A 83 19.11 15.09 -16.67
CA SER A 83 19.30 15.04 -18.13
C SER A 83 17.99 15.07 -18.92
N GLY A 84 16.87 14.74 -18.27
CA GLY A 84 15.55 14.66 -18.89
C GLY A 84 15.27 13.35 -19.63
N LYS A 85 16.22 12.39 -19.68
CA LYS A 85 16.04 11.13 -20.42
C LYS A 85 14.83 10.32 -19.94
N THR A 86 14.53 10.33 -18.64
CA THR A 86 13.37 9.64 -18.06
C THR A 86 12.03 10.33 -18.37
N ARG A 87 12.04 11.58 -18.85
CA ARG A 87 10.81 12.30 -19.26
C ARG A 87 10.26 11.76 -20.57
N ASP A 88 11.12 11.29 -21.48
CA ASP A 88 10.71 10.68 -22.76
C ASP A 88 9.96 9.36 -22.52
N VAL A 89 8.68 9.34 -22.89
CA VAL A 89 7.81 8.16 -22.79
C VAL A 89 8.39 6.97 -23.55
N SER A 90 9.10 7.22 -24.66
CA SER A 90 9.76 6.16 -25.44
C SER A 90 10.89 5.50 -24.65
N PHE A 91 11.67 6.28 -23.88
CA PHE A 91 12.66 5.74 -22.94
C PHE A 91 11.98 4.86 -21.88
N ARG A 92 10.92 5.35 -21.24
CA ARG A 92 10.18 4.59 -20.21
C ARG A 92 9.68 3.26 -20.76
N LYS A 93 9.06 3.27 -21.95
CA LYS A 93 8.59 2.06 -22.64
C LYS A 93 9.72 1.08 -22.95
N ARG A 94 10.90 1.55 -23.37
CA ARG A 94 12.06 0.67 -23.60
C ARG A 94 12.50 -0.02 -22.31
N GLN A 95 12.57 0.73 -21.21
CA GLN A 95 12.94 0.16 -19.90
C GLN A 95 11.90 -0.88 -19.44
N LEU A 96 10.60 -0.60 -19.57
CA LEU A 96 9.53 -1.55 -19.24
C LEU A 96 9.57 -2.81 -20.11
N LYS A 97 9.84 -2.67 -21.42
CA LYS A 97 10.01 -3.82 -22.31
C LYS A 97 11.24 -4.65 -21.96
N ASN A 98 12.34 -4.01 -21.56
CA ASN A 98 13.53 -4.72 -21.08
C ASN A 98 13.26 -5.42 -19.75
N LEU A 99 12.45 -4.83 -18.87
CA LEU A 99 12.02 -5.46 -17.62
C LEU A 99 11.15 -6.69 -17.89
N LEU A 100 10.20 -6.61 -18.83
CA LEU A 100 9.41 -7.76 -19.28
C LEU A 100 10.31 -8.87 -19.85
N ARG A 101 11.25 -8.51 -20.73
CA ARG A 101 12.24 -9.45 -21.27
C ARG A 101 13.07 -10.12 -20.17
N MET A 102 13.47 -9.36 -19.14
CA MET A 102 14.18 -9.91 -17.99
C MET A 102 13.35 -11.02 -17.31
N TYR A 103 12.05 -10.80 -17.12
CA TYR A 103 11.16 -11.80 -16.51
C TYR A 103 11.02 -13.05 -17.39
N GLU A 104 10.90 -12.87 -18.70
CA GLU A 104 10.74 -13.98 -19.65
C GLU A 104 12.02 -14.80 -19.82
N GLU A 105 13.17 -14.13 -19.97
CA GLU A 105 14.46 -14.78 -20.22
C GLU A 105 15.02 -15.48 -18.96
N ASN A 106 14.57 -15.11 -17.75
CA ASN A 106 15.13 -15.59 -16.47
C ASN A 106 14.07 -16.24 -15.54
N GLU A 107 12.92 -16.69 -16.07
CA GLU A 107 11.84 -17.24 -15.24
C GLU A 107 12.30 -18.44 -14.40
N THR A 108 13.14 -19.31 -14.95
CA THR A 108 13.62 -20.50 -14.25
C THR A 108 14.49 -20.11 -13.05
N GLU A 109 15.38 -19.14 -13.24
CA GLU A 109 16.26 -18.58 -12.23
C GLU A 109 15.46 -17.88 -11.12
N MET A 110 14.40 -17.15 -11.48
CA MET A 110 13.47 -16.54 -10.52
C MET A 110 12.80 -17.61 -9.65
N ILE A 111 12.27 -18.68 -10.26
CA ILE A 111 11.64 -19.79 -9.54
C ILE A 111 12.65 -20.48 -8.62
N ASN A 112 13.87 -20.73 -9.09
CA ASN A 112 14.93 -21.35 -8.30
C ASN A 112 15.33 -20.50 -7.09
N ALA A 113 15.40 -19.18 -7.24
CA ALA A 113 15.68 -18.28 -6.13
C ALA A 113 14.55 -18.29 -5.08
N LEU A 114 13.29 -18.30 -5.52
CA LEU A 114 12.12 -18.40 -4.65
C LEU A 114 12.05 -19.75 -3.91
N ASP A 115 12.41 -20.84 -4.58
CA ASP A 115 12.53 -22.15 -3.95
C ASP A 115 13.66 -22.18 -2.91
N ALA A 116 14.82 -21.61 -3.22
CA ALA A 116 15.94 -21.57 -2.29
C ALA A 116 15.64 -20.78 -1.01
N ASP A 117 14.92 -19.66 -1.11
CA ASP A 117 14.61 -18.80 0.05
C ASP A 117 13.40 -19.29 0.84
N LEU A 118 12.35 -19.77 0.17
CA LEU A 118 11.04 -20.04 0.79
C LEU A 118 10.54 -21.48 0.62
N ARG A 119 11.26 -22.32 -0.13
CA ARG A 119 10.80 -23.62 -0.64
C ARG A 119 9.42 -23.47 -1.30
N ARG A 120 9.29 -22.42 -2.13
CA ARG A 120 8.01 -22.09 -2.74
C ARG A 120 7.68 -23.07 -3.87
N PRO A 121 6.49 -23.69 -3.86
CA PRO A 121 6.07 -24.55 -4.97
C PRO A 121 6.10 -23.79 -6.29
N LYS A 122 6.55 -24.46 -7.37
CA LYS A 122 6.66 -23.85 -8.70
C LYS A 122 5.37 -23.14 -9.13
N GLN A 123 4.21 -23.78 -8.91
CA GLN A 123 2.92 -23.20 -9.29
C GLN A 123 2.63 -21.90 -8.52
N GLU A 124 2.93 -21.84 -7.22
CA GLU A 124 2.78 -20.60 -6.45
C GLU A 124 3.73 -19.53 -6.98
N SER A 125 5.02 -19.84 -7.18
CA SER A 125 6.02 -18.91 -7.72
C SER A 125 5.59 -18.29 -9.05
N LEU A 126 4.98 -19.09 -9.93
CA LEU A 126 4.45 -18.61 -11.20
C LEU A 126 3.27 -17.64 -11.00
N VAL A 127 2.23 -18.09 -10.31
CA VAL A 127 0.94 -17.37 -10.24
C VAL A 127 1.04 -16.08 -9.44
N VAL A 128 1.76 -16.08 -8.32
CA VAL A 128 1.78 -14.93 -7.40
C VAL A 128 2.93 -13.97 -7.68
N GLU A 129 3.99 -14.39 -8.37
CA GLU A 129 5.13 -13.51 -8.66
C GLU A 129 5.42 -13.38 -10.15
N THR A 130 5.86 -14.43 -10.85
CA THR A 130 6.39 -14.25 -12.22
C THR A 130 5.31 -13.81 -13.21
N GLU A 131 4.19 -14.53 -13.31
CA GLU A 131 3.08 -14.18 -14.20
C GLU A 131 2.37 -12.91 -13.74
N PHE A 132 2.27 -12.69 -12.42
CA PHE A 132 1.74 -11.44 -11.88
C PHE A 132 2.53 -10.23 -12.38
N MET A 133 3.87 -10.27 -12.25
CA MET A 133 4.75 -9.18 -12.68
C MET A 133 4.73 -8.95 -14.20
N LYS A 134 4.70 -10.03 -14.99
CA LYS A 134 4.59 -9.92 -16.46
C LYS A 134 3.31 -9.19 -16.85
N ASN A 135 2.17 -9.59 -16.27
CA ASN A 135 0.87 -9.00 -16.58
C ASN A 135 0.78 -7.53 -16.09
N ASP A 136 1.35 -7.21 -14.92
CA ASP A 136 1.41 -5.83 -14.44
C ASP A 136 2.23 -4.93 -15.39
N VAL A 137 3.42 -5.37 -15.81
CA VAL A 137 4.25 -4.61 -16.76
C VAL A 137 3.57 -4.48 -18.13
N LEU A 138 2.91 -5.53 -18.61
CA LEU A 138 2.12 -5.46 -19.86
C LEU A 138 0.99 -4.44 -19.75
N ASN A 139 0.24 -4.44 -18.65
CA ASN A 139 -0.81 -3.46 -18.38
C ASN A 139 -0.27 -2.02 -18.43
N ILE A 140 0.89 -1.78 -17.80
CA ILE A 140 1.57 -0.49 -17.87
C ILE A 140 1.92 -0.13 -19.32
N ILE A 141 2.56 -1.05 -20.07
CA ILE A 141 2.98 -0.81 -21.45
C ILE A 141 1.78 -0.46 -22.35
N TYR A 142 0.66 -1.15 -22.18
CA TYR A 142 -0.56 -0.93 -22.97
C TYR A 142 -1.22 0.41 -22.70
N ASN A 143 -1.08 0.96 -21.49
CA ASN A 143 -1.83 2.14 -21.08
C ASN A 143 -0.98 3.41 -20.84
N ILE A 144 0.36 3.31 -20.81
CA ILE A 144 1.24 4.43 -20.45
C ILE A 144 1.05 5.67 -21.34
N ASP A 145 0.73 5.51 -22.64
CA ASP A 145 0.45 6.65 -23.54
C ASP A 145 -0.75 7.47 -23.09
N ASP A 146 -1.75 6.83 -22.48
CA ASP A 146 -2.92 7.51 -21.95
C ASP A 146 -2.66 8.08 -20.57
N TRP A 147 -1.92 7.36 -19.73
CA TRP A 147 -1.66 7.76 -18.35
C TRP A 147 -0.79 9.02 -18.21
N VAL A 148 0.11 9.26 -19.16
CA VAL A 148 0.99 10.45 -19.17
C VAL A 148 0.33 11.71 -19.72
N LYS A 149 -0.86 11.60 -20.32
CA LYS A 149 -1.56 12.77 -20.91
C LYS A 149 -2.05 13.70 -19.80
N PRO A 150 -1.89 15.03 -19.96
CA PRO A 150 -2.48 15.98 -19.03
C PRO A 150 -4.00 15.81 -18.91
N GLU A 151 -4.50 15.77 -17.68
CA GLU A 151 -5.94 15.71 -17.43
C GLU A 151 -6.57 17.10 -17.66
N LYS A 152 -7.80 17.14 -18.20
CA LYS A 152 -8.55 18.39 -18.40
C LYS A 152 -9.73 18.45 -17.44
N PRO A 153 -9.59 19.11 -16.27
CA PRO A 153 -10.66 19.14 -15.28
C PRO A 153 -11.87 19.96 -15.77
N PRO A 154 -13.08 19.68 -15.23
CA PRO A 154 -14.27 20.47 -15.52
C PRO A 154 -14.07 21.96 -15.20
N LYS A 155 -14.58 22.82 -16.08
CA LYS A 155 -14.51 24.29 -15.92
C LYS A 155 -15.81 24.85 -15.36
N ALA A 156 -15.70 25.87 -14.51
CA ALA A 156 -16.78 26.72 -14.05
C ALA A 156 -16.94 27.95 -14.97
N LEU A 157 -18.02 28.72 -14.80
CA LEU A 157 -18.25 29.92 -15.61
C LEU A 157 -17.10 30.94 -15.48
N ALA A 158 -16.56 31.09 -14.27
CA ALA A 158 -15.46 32.02 -13.98
C ALA A 158 -14.15 31.70 -14.72
N ASN A 159 -13.94 30.46 -15.15
CA ASN A 159 -12.74 30.00 -15.85
C ASN A 159 -13.07 29.30 -17.18
N ALA A 160 -14.26 29.57 -17.75
CA ALA A 160 -14.73 28.93 -18.97
C ALA A 160 -13.81 29.16 -20.18
N LEU A 161 -13.13 30.32 -20.21
CA LEU A 161 -12.18 30.70 -21.25
C LEU A 161 -10.72 30.34 -20.91
N ASP A 162 -10.46 29.83 -19.71
CA ASP A 162 -9.11 29.54 -19.24
C ASP A 162 -8.69 28.13 -19.70
N ASN A 163 -7.41 27.91 -19.99
CA ASN A 163 -6.87 26.57 -20.17
C ASN A 163 -6.55 25.98 -18.79
N LEU A 164 -7.23 24.90 -18.41
CA LEU A 164 -6.99 24.20 -17.15
C LEU A 164 -6.49 22.80 -17.47
N GLU A 165 -5.32 22.45 -16.96
CA GLU A 165 -4.66 21.17 -17.19
C GLU A 165 -4.03 20.66 -15.90
N ILE A 166 -4.00 19.34 -15.71
CA ILE A 166 -3.29 18.69 -14.61
C ILE A 166 -2.22 17.81 -15.26
N TYR A 167 -0.95 18.17 -15.07
CA TYR A 167 0.19 17.40 -15.55
C TYR A 167 0.61 16.34 -14.53
N HIS A 168 1.14 15.22 -15.01
CA HIS A 168 1.73 14.17 -14.19
C HIS A 168 3.25 14.26 -14.27
N ASP A 169 3.85 15.05 -13.38
CA ASP A 169 5.30 15.20 -13.32
C ASP A 169 5.92 14.07 -12.49
N PRO A 170 7.02 13.41 -12.92
CA PRO A 170 7.75 12.50 -12.06
C PRO A 170 8.32 13.26 -10.84
N TYR A 171 8.39 12.58 -9.69
CA TYR A 171 8.99 13.13 -8.48
C TYR A 171 10.51 13.37 -8.63
N GLY A 172 11.25 12.42 -9.19
CA GLY A 172 12.70 12.48 -9.28
C GLY A 172 13.37 11.14 -9.05
N VAL A 173 14.13 11.03 -7.96
CA VAL A 173 14.75 9.79 -7.51
C VAL A 173 13.93 9.17 -6.38
N VAL A 174 13.42 7.97 -6.65
CA VAL A 174 12.55 7.20 -5.76
C VAL A 174 13.36 6.09 -5.10
N LEU A 175 13.09 5.82 -3.81
CA LEU A 175 13.56 4.62 -3.14
C LEU A 175 12.43 3.59 -3.06
N VAL A 176 12.68 2.35 -3.50
CA VAL A 176 11.74 1.23 -3.32
C VAL A 176 12.41 0.17 -2.45
N ILE A 177 11.85 -0.08 -1.27
CA ILE A 177 12.31 -1.10 -0.33
C ILE A 177 11.32 -2.27 -0.35
N GLY A 178 11.78 -3.42 -0.85
CA GLY A 178 10.99 -4.64 -0.97
C GLY A 178 10.96 -5.46 0.32
N ALA A 179 9.94 -6.31 0.48
CA ALA A 179 9.83 -7.29 1.55
C ALA A 179 10.32 -8.67 1.10
N TRP A 180 10.54 -9.60 2.03
CA TRP A 180 11.08 -10.94 1.75
C TRP A 180 10.04 -11.99 1.39
N ASN A 181 8.77 -11.73 1.68
CA ASN A 181 7.75 -12.77 1.60
C ASN A 181 7.20 -12.96 0.18
N TYR A 182 7.28 -11.96 -0.68
CA TYR A 182 7.12 -12.09 -2.13
C TYR A 182 8.22 -11.25 -2.77
N PRO A 183 9.49 -11.72 -2.70
CA PRO A 183 10.66 -10.86 -2.75
C PRO A 183 10.94 -10.24 -4.11
N LEU A 184 10.39 -10.80 -5.19
CA LEU A 184 10.51 -10.24 -6.53
C LEU A 184 9.34 -9.28 -6.79
N GLN A 185 8.11 -9.72 -6.56
CA GLN A 185 6.88 -8.95 -6.78
C GLN A 185 6.84 -7.65 -5.97
N LEU A 186 7.11 -7.71 -4.66
CA LEU A 186 6.98 -6.56 -3.77
C LEU A 186 8.10 -5.52 -3.95
N LEU A 187 9.12 -5.86 -4.74
CA LEU A 187 10.14 -4.92 -5.19
C LEU A 187 9.83 -4.41 -6.61
N LEU A 188 9.58 -5.32 -7.55
CA LEU A 188 9.63 -5.01 -8.97
C LEU A 188 8.33 -4.43 -9.52
N VAL A 189 7.17 -4.74 -8.93
CA VAL A 189 5.89 -4.10 -9.27
C VAL A 189 5.92 -2.58 -9.00
N PRO A 190 6.28 -2.11 -7.78
CA PRO A 190 6.41 -0.67 -7.54
C PRO A 190 7.53 -0.03 -8.37
N VAL A 191 8.62 -0.75 -8.68
CA VAL A 191 9.67 -0.25 -9.59
C VAL A 191 9.12 -0.02 -11.00
N ALA A 192 8.37 -0.97 -11.56
CA ALA A 192 7.77 -0.82 -12.89
C ALA A 192 6.84 0.40 -12.95
N ALA A 193 6.02 0.60 -11.93
CA ALA A 193 5.16 1.77 -11.81
C ALA A 193 5.97 3.09 -11.72
N ALA A 194 7.07 3.11 -10.96
CA ALA A 194 7.94 4.29 -10.84
C ALA A 194 8.69 4.61 -12.15
N ILE A 195 9.11 3.59 -12.91
CA ILE A 195 9.66 3.73 -14.27
C ILE A 195 8.61 4.34 -15.21
N ALA A 196 7.37 3.84 -15.16
CA ALA A 196 6.27 4.35 -15.98
C ALA A 196 5.98 5.84 -15.69
N ALA A 197 6.02 6.22 -14.41
CA ALA A 197 5.88 7.59 -13.97
C ALA A 197 7.04 8.51 -14.39
N GLY A 198 8.21 7.95 -14.77
CA GLY A 198 9.36 8.67 -15.30
C GLY A 198 10.44 9.01 -14.27
N ASN A 199 10.52 8.25 -13.19
CA ASN A 199 11.49 8.43 -12.12
C ASN A 199 12.77 7.63 -12.35
N CYS A 200 13.87 8.05 -11.74
CA CYS A 200 14.97 7.14 -11.40
C CYS A 200 14.59 6.40 -10.11
N VAL A 201 15.06 5.16 -9.96
CA VAL A 201 14.64 4.29 -8.84
C VAL A 201 15.86 3.59 -8.24
N ILE A 202 16.08 3.75 -6.94
CA ILE A 202 17.02 2.93 -6.19
C ILE A 202 16.25 1.74 -5.62
N LEU A 203 16.66 0.53 -5.99
CA LEU A 203 16.02 -0.72 -5.59
C LEU A 203 16.74 -1.29 -4.36
N LYS A 204 15.99 -1.55 -3.28
CA LYS A 204 16.51 -2.22 -2.09
C LYS A 204 15.77 -3.54 -1.86
N PRO A 205 16.28 -4.69 -2.34
CA PRO A 205 15.71 -6.01 -2.03
C PRO A 205 15.90 -6.39 -0.54
N SER A 206 15.04 -7.25 -0.02
CA SER A 206 15.15 -7.72 1.36
C SER A 206 16.30 -8.73 1.51
N GLU A 207 17.16 -8.53 2.49
CA GLU A 207 18.28 -9.41 2.83
C GLU A 207 17.84 -10.80 3.32
N LEU A 208 16.63 -10.91 3.87
CA LEU A 208 16.08 -12.18 4.33
C LEU A 208 15.78 -13.17 3.19
N ALA A 209 15.57 -12.68 1.96
CA ALA A 209 15.43 -13.51 0.76
C ALA A 209 16.70 -13.36 -0.09
N ALA A 210 17.79 -13.94 0.42
CA ALA A 210 19.15 -13.66 -0.06
C ALA A 210 19.37 -14.12 -1.51
N ASN A 211 18.78 -15.25 -1.93
CA ASN A 211 18.91 -15.73 -3.30
C ASN A 211 18.16 -14.82 -4.27
N CYS A 212 16.96 -14.36 -3.90
CA CYS A 212 16.22 -13.38 -4.68
C CYS A 212 16.93 -12.02 -4.74
N ALA A 213 17.50 -11.55 -3.62
CA ALA A 213 18.27 -10.30 -3.60
C ALA A 213 19.50 -10.37 -4.51
N LYS A 214 20.25 -11.48 -4.47
CA LYS A 214 21.37 -11.75 -5.37
C LYS A 214 20.93 -11.78 -6.83
N PHE A 215 19.84 -12.50 -7.14
CA PHE A 215 19.27 -12.54 -8.49
C PHE A 215 18.98 -11.13 -9.03
N VAL A 216 18.31 -10.29 -8.23
CA VAL A 216 17.99 -8.90 -8.60
C VAL A 216 19.27 -8.09 -8.83
N GLN A 217 20.24 -8.17 -7.92
CA GLN A 217 21.51 -7.45 -8.01
C GLN A 217 22.30 -7.80 -9.28
N GLU A 218 22.35 -9.07 -9.66
CA GLU A 218 23.10 -9.56 -10.81
C GLU A 218 22.37 -9.34 -12.14
N THR A 219 21.04 -9.26 -12.12
CA THR A 219 20.23 -9.28 -13.35
C THR A 219 19.77 -7.89 -13.77
N ILE A 220 19.31 -7.04 -12.83
CA ILE A 220 18.83 -5.69 -13.17
C ILE A 220 19.84 -4.89 -14.02
N PRO A 221 21.15 -4.87 -13.72
CA PRO A 221 22.12 -4.10 -14.50
C PRO A 221 22.32 -4.54 -15.96
N LYS A 222 21.87 -5.75 -16.31
CA LYS A 222 21.97 -6.32 -17.66
C LYS A 222 20.81 -5.87 -18.57
N TYR A 223 19.70 -5.43 -17.98
CA TYR A 223 18.47 -5.11 -18.71
C TYR A 223 18.07 -3.63 -18.60
N LEU A 224 18.31 -3.01 -17.45
CA LEU A 224 17.91 -1.64 -17.18
C LEU A 224 19.08 -0.64 -17.25
N ASP A 225 18.74 0.64 -17.41
CA ASP A 225 19.72 1.73 -17.39
C ASP A 225 20.39 1.86 -16.01
N ASN A 226 21.70 1.60 -15.96
CA ASN A 226 22.50 1.55 -14.75
C ASN A 226 22.66 2.89 -14.01
N GLU A 227 22.39 4.01 -14.68
CA GLU A 227 22.42 5.31 -14.01
C GLU A 227 21.08 5.62 -13.33
N CYS A 228 19.98 5.12 -13.90
CA CYS A 228 18.63 5.36 -13.38
C CYS A 228 18.18 4.33 -12.34
N TYR A 229 18.61 3.07 -12.45
CA TYR A 229 17.98 1.95 -11.74
C TYR A 229 18.98 1.07 -10.97
N PRO A 230 19.83 1.62 -10.09
CA PRO A 230 20.79 0.82 -9.35
C PRO A 230 20.11 -0.01 -8.23
N VAL A 231 20.75 -1.13 -7.90
CA VAL A 231 20.36 -2.02 -6.81
C VAL A 231 21.30 -1.84 -5.62
N VAL A 232 20.74 -1.71 -4.42
CA VAL A 232 21.47 -1.65 -3.15
C VAL A 232 21.05 -2.84 -2.28
N CYS A 233 21.94 -3.82 -2.16
CA CYS A 233 21.81 -4.91 -1.20
C CYS A 233 22.38 -4.49 0.16
N GLY A 234 21.90 -5.12 1.24
CA GLY A 234 22.34 -4.85 2.61
C GLY A 234 21.23 -5.10 3.62
N GLY A 235 21.58 -5.16 4.89
CA GLY A 235 20.65 -5.36 6.00
C GLY A 235 20.12 -4.05 6.58
N HIS A 236 19.94 -4.02 7.90
CA HIS A 236 19.40 -2.86 8.61
C HIS A 236 20.37 -1.67 8.64
N GLU A 237 21.68 -1.91 8.66
CA GLU A 237 22.70 -0.85 8.73
C GLU A 237 22.74 -0.06 7.42
N GLU A 238 22.84 -0.76 6.29
CA GLU A 238 22.80 -0.19 4.95
C GLU A 238 21.47 0.51 4.69
N THR A 239 20.36 -0.09 5.12
CA THR A 239 19.04 0.57 4.99
C THR A 239 18.98 1.86 5.81
N ALA A 240 19.56 1.89 7.02
CA ALA A 240 19.59 3.08 7.86
C ALA A 240 20.46 4.19 7.24
N GLU A 241 21.63 3.86 6.70
CA GLU A 241 22.48 4.82 5.98
C GLU A 241 21.81 5.33 4.70
N LEU A 242 21.18 4.44 3.94
CA LEU A 242 20.43 4.81 2.74
C LEU A 242 19.28 5.77 3.07
N LEU A 243 18.54 5.54 4.15
CA LEU A 243 17.45 6.41 4.60
C LEU A 243 17.90 7.79 5.10
N LYS A 244 19.20 8.01 5.34
CA LYS A 244 19.73 9.37 5.62
C LYS A 244 19.78 10.25 4.37
N GLN A 245 19.69 9.64 3.19
CA GLN A 245 19.74 10.30 1.90
C GLN A 245 18.43 11.01 1.55
N ARG A 246 18.51 12.03 0.69
CA ARG A 246 17.34 12.79 0.25
C ARG A 246 16.72 12.13 -0.96
N PHE A 247 15.57 11.46 -0.79
CA PHE A 247 14.74 10.95 -1.88
C PHE A 247 13.58 11.89 -2.19
N ASP A 248 13.08 11.81 -3.43
CA ASP A 248 11.91 12.58 -3.86
C ASP A 248 10.60 11.80 -3.61
N TYR A 249 10.68 10.48 -3.42
CA TYR A 249 9.61 9.61 -2.91
C TYR A 249 10.20 8.34 -2.27
N ILE A 250 9.56 7.78 -1.24
CA ILE A 250 9.93 6.47 -0.68
C ILE A 250 8.74 5.51 -0.68
N PHE A 251 8.92 4.32 -1.25
CA PHE A 251 7.96 3.23 -1.19
C PHE A 251 8.53 2.10 -0.33
N PHE A 252 7.79 1.68 0.68
CA PHE A 252 8.21 0.62 1.60
C PHE A 252 7.11 -0.40 1.81
N THR A 253 7.45 -1.68 1.66
CA THR A 253 6.62 -2.80 2.09
C THR A 253 7.27 -3.53 3.27
N GLY A 254 6.54 -3.76 4.35
CA GLY A 254 7.06 -4.55 5.47
C GLY A 254 6.31 -4.35 6.79
N SER A 255 7.01 -4.52 7.92
CA SER A 255 6.38 -4.45 9.24
C SER A 255 6.04 -3.00 9.66
N THR A 256 4.98 -2.83 10.44
CA THR A 256 4.61 -1.53 11.03
C THR A 256 5.73 -0.90 11.85
N ARG A 257 6.55 -1.71 12.55
CA ARG A 257 7.71 -1.24 13.32
C ARG A 257 8.73 -0.54 12.41
N VAL A 258 9.10 -1.18 11.29
CA VAL A 258 10.06 -0.61 10.33
C VAL A 258 9.42 0.53 9.52
N GLY A 259 8.13 0.44 9.17
CA GLY A 259 7.41 1.53 8.52
C GLY A 259 7.44 2.84 9.32
N LYS A 260 7.37 2.78 10.65
CA LYS A 260 7.55 3.96 11.52
C LYS A 260 8.97 4.55 11.42
N ILE A 261 9.99 3.71 11.30
CA ILE A 261 11.39 4.15 11.14
C ILE A 261 11.57 4.83 9.78
N VAL A 262 11.07 4.22 8.71
CA VAL A 262 11.10 4.79 7.35
C VAL A 262 10.39 6.14 7.32
N HIS A 263 9.19 6.23 7.90
CA HIS A 263 8.43 7.48 7.97
C HIS A 263 9.18 8.57 8.76
N ALA A 264 9.79 8.21 9.90
CA ALA A 264 10.59 9.16 10.67
C ALA A 264 11.80 9.69 9.88
N ALA A 265 12.48 8.83 9.11
CA ALA A 265 13.58 9.25 8.25
C ALA A 265 13.11 10.17 7.11
N ALA A 266 12.00 9.82 6.44
CA ALA A 266 11.42 10.61 5.35
C ALA A 266 11.03 12.04 5.78
N ASN A 267 10.55 12.20 7.02
CA ASN A 267 10.16 13.50 7.57
C ASN A 267 11.31 14.52 7.62
N LYS A 268 12.57 14.08 7.70
CA LYS A 268 13.75 14.97 7.66
C LYS A 268 13.77 15.84 6.39
N TYR A 269 13.30 15.31 5.27
CA TYR A 269 13.31 15.99 3.96
C TYR A 269 11.90 16.31 3.43
N LEU A 270 10.86 16.07 4.23
CA LEU A 270 9.46 16.13 3.81
C LEU A 270 9.19 15.26 2.58
N THR A 271 9.86 14.11 2.51
CA THR A 271 9.70 13.17 1.39
C THR A 271 8.35 12.47 1.50
N PRO A 272 7.48 12.53 0.48
CA PRO A 272 6.25 11.75 0.44
C PRO A 272 6.55 10.25 0.43
N ILE A 273 5.67 9.46 1.05
CA ILE A 273 5.87 8.03 1.22
C ILE A 273 4.61 7.21 0.93
N THR A 274 4.82 5.98 0.49
CA THR A 274 3.83 4.89 0.56
C THR A 274 4.34 3.83 1.51
N LEU A 275 3.51 3.41 2.46
CA LEU A 275 3.78 2.35 3.42
C LEU A 275 2.76 1.23 3.24
N GLU A 276 3.19 0.10 2.70
CA GLU A 276 2.41 -1.14 2.61
C GLU A 276 2.77 -2.03 3.80
N LEU A 277 1.91 -2.03 4.83
CA LEU A 277 2.19 -2.70 6.10
C LEU A 277 1.26 -3.91 6.32
N GLY A 278 1.43 -4.58 7.45
CA GLY A 278 0.65 -5.77 7.81
C GLY A 278 -0.52 -5.47 8.73
N GLY A 279 -0.92 -6.50 9.46
CA GLY A 279 -1.97 -6.44 10.47
C GLY A 279 -2.74 -7.75 10.52
N LYS A 280 -3.62 -7.89 11.50
CA LYS A 280 -4.42 -9.12 11.65
C LYS A 280 -5.66 -9.03 10.77
N SER A 281 -5.58 -9.52 9.54
CA SER A 281 -6.70 -9.54 8.58
C SER A 281 -7.80 -10.53 9.03
N PRO A 282 -8.97 -10.05 9.51
CA PRO A 282 -10.05 -10.92 9.99
C PRO A 282 -10.75 -11.66 8.85
N CYS A 283 -11.26 -12.85 9.16
CA CYS A 283 -12.17 -13.59 8.30
C CYS A 283 -13.44 -13.98 9.05
N TYR A 284 -14.57 -13.35 8.74
CA TYR A 284 -15.87 -13.75 9.29
C TYR A 284 -16.53 -14.80 8.39
N ILE A 285 -17.11 -15.84 8.98
CA ILE A 285 -17.91 -16.84 8.25
C ILE A 285 -19.28 -17.03 8.90
N ASP A 286 -20.32 -16.81 8.10
CA ASP A 286 -21.72 -17.03 8.50
C ASP A 286 -22.18 -18.46 8.16
N ARG A 287 -23.30 -18.87 8.75
CA ARG A 287 -23.95 -20.18 8.51
C ARG A 287 -24.60 -20.34 7.14
N SER A 288 -24.73 -19.26 6.37
CA SER A 288 -25.48 -19.28 5.11
C SER A 288 -24.71 -19.94 3.96
N VAL A 289 -23.39 -20.08 4.08
CA VAL A 289 -22.51 -20.42 2.94
C VAL A 289 -22.42 -21.93 2.71
N GLU A 290 -22.05 -22.30 1.47
CA GLU A 290 -21.49 -23.62 1.20
C GLU A 290 -20.14 -23.75 1.93
N LEU A 291 -20.16 -24.47 3.06
CA LEU A 291 -19.07 -24.45 4.02
C LEU A 291 -17.78 -25.04 3.47
N ARG A 292 -17.83 -26.12 2.68
CA ARG A 292 -16.61 -26.76 2.18
C ARG A 292 -15.83 -25.82 1.25
N THR A 293 -16.52 -25.12 0.34
CA THR A 293 -15.91 -24.12 -0.55
C THR A 293 -15.37 -22.94 0.25
N ALA A 294 -16.10 -22.46 1.26
CA ALA A 294 -15.61 -21.39 2.13
C ALA A 294 -14.32 -21.81 2.85
N VAL A 295 -14.28 -23.03 3.41
CA VAL A 295 -13.09 -23.58 4.08
C VAL A 295 -11.93 -23.73 3.09
N LYS A 296 -12.17 -24.24 1.87
CA LYS A 296 -11.13 -24.32 0.82
C LYS A 296 -10.55 -22.94 0.52
N ARG A 297 -11.38 -21.92 0.28
CA ARG A 297 -10.89 -20.56 0.00
C ARG A 297 -10.13 -19.92 1.17
N ILE A 298 -10.58 -20.15 2.41
CA ILE A 298 -9.92 -19.65 3.61
C ILE A 298 -8.57 -20.35 3.81
N LEU A 299 -8.52 -21.68 3.69
CA LEU A 299 -7.29 -22.44 3.85
C LEU A 299 -6.27 -22.14 2.75
N TRP A 300 -6.69 -22.01 1.50
CA TRP A 300 -5.80 -21.61 0.41
C TRP A 300 -5.19 -20.22 0.71
N GLY A 301 -6.02 -19.24 1.04
CA GLY A 301 -5.54 -17.91 1.42
C GLY A 301 -4.64 -17.90 2.65
N LYS A 302 -4.85 -18.84 3.59
CA LYS A 302 -4.04 -18.98 4.79
C LYS A 302 -2.70 -19.66 4.54
N LEU A 303 -2.63 -20.61 3.61
CA LEU A 303 -1.50 -21.53 3.48
C LEU A 303 -0.63 -21.26 2.27
N ILE A 304 -1.09 -20.43 1.33
CA ILE A 304 -0.20 -19.89 0.29
C ILE A 304 1.03 -19.27 0.96
N ASN A 305 2.22 -19.59 0.44
CA ASN A 305 3.49 -19.15 1.03
C ASN A 305 3.63 -19.47 2.54
N CYS A 306 3.00 -20.55 3.02
CA CYS A 306 2.95 -20.94 4.43
C CYS A 306 2.34 -19.84 5.35
N GLY A 307 1.42 -19.03 4.83
CA GLY A 307 0.75 -17.95 5.57
C GLY A 307 1.60 -16.72 5.84
N GLN A 308 2.77 -16.62 5.20
CA GLN A 308 3.67 -15.47 5.27
C GLN A 308 3.20 -14.37 4.30
N THR A 309 1.98 -13.87 4.53
CA THR A 309 1.30 -12.96 3.60
C THR A 309 0.50 -11.93 4.38
N CYS A 310 0.74 -10.63 4.16
CA CYS A 310 0.09 -9.53 4.90
C CYS A 310 -1.45 -9.56 4.79
N ILE A 311 -1.94 -10.13 3.68
CA ILE A 311 -3.36 -10.28 3.36
C ILE A 311 -3.87 -11.71 3.58
N ALA A 312 -3.10 -12.64 4.16
CA ALA A 312 -3.64 -13.94 4.55
C ALA A 312 -4.73 -13.76 5.62
N PRO A 313 -5.76 -14.62 5.66
CA PRO A 313 -6.65 -14.69 6.81
C PRO A 313 -5.84 -14.94 8.07
N ASP A 314 -5.77 -13.96 8.96
CA ASP A 314 -4.95 -14.08 10.16
C ASP A 314 -5.73 -14.85 11.24
N TYR A 315 -7.02 -14.60 11.38
CA TYR A 315 -7.93 -15.30 12.29
C TYR A 315 -9.34 -15.41 11.74
N VAL A 316 -10.09 -16.42 12.21
CA VAL A 316 -11.50 -16.62 11.84
C VAL A 316 -12.42 -16.20 12.99
N LEU A 317 -13.54 -15.54 12.65
CA LEU A 317 -14.65 -15.23 13.53
C LEU A 317 -15.91 -15.98 13.07
N CYS A 318 -16.47 -16.82 13.93
CA CYS A 318 -17.70 -17.57 13.60
C CYS A 318 -18.43 -18.09 14.84
N SER A 319 -19.64 -18.62 14.68
CA SER A 319 -20.33 -19.29 15.79
C SER A 319 -19.65 -20.61 16.18
N LYS A 320 -19.90 -21.10 17.41
CA LYS A 320 -19.35 -22.39 17.87
C LYS A 320 -19.78 -23.58 17.01
N GLU A 321 -20.96 -23.50 16.43
CA GLU A 321 -21.45 -24.52 15.48
C GLU A 321 -20.61 -24.55 14.21
N ILE A 322 -20.32 -23.37 13.64
CA ILE A 322 -19.53 -23.25 12.42
C ILE A 322 -18.07 -23.62 12.66
N GLU A 323 -17.48 -23.29 13.83
CA GLU A 323 -16.15 -23.75 14.20
C GLU A 323 -16.02 -25.28 14.10
N LYS A 324 -16.95 -26.03 14.70
CA LYS A 324 -16.89 -27.50 14.71
C LYS A 324 -16.92 -28.07 13.30
N LYS A 325 -17.79 -27.54 12.44
CA LYS A 325 -17.90 -27.97 11.04
C LYS A 325 -16.69 -27.53 10.21
N PHE A 326 -16.18 -26.31 10.44
CA PHE A 326 -14.98 -25.80 9.79
C PHE A 326 -13.77 -26.69 10.07
N VAL A 327 -13.56 -27.07 11.34
CA VAL A 327 -12.45 -27.96 11.73
C VAL A 327 -12.59 -29.33 11.05
N ALA A 328 -13.79 -29.90 10.98
CA ALA A 328 -13.99 -31.17 10.30
C ALA A 328 -13.64 -31.08 8.80
N GLU A 329 -14.19 -30.11 8.08
CA GLU A 329 -13.90 -29.89 6.66
C GLU A 329 -12.42 -29.57 6.42
N ALA A 330 -11.82 -28.74 7.27
CA ALA A 330 -10.42 -28.34 7.15
C ALA A 330 -9.48 -29.54 7.26
N LYS A 331 -9.75 -30.48 8.18
CA LYS A 331 -8.96 -31.70 8.32
C LYS A 331 -8.98 -32.54 7.04
N ASP A 332 -10.15 -32.72 6.44
CA ASP A 332 -10.31 -33.49 5.20
C ASP A 332 -9.64 -32.80 4.01
N ILE A 333 -9.79 -31.48 3.90
CA ILE A 333 -9.18 -30.67 2.83
C ILE A 333 -7.65 -30.67 2.93
N LEU A 334 -7.09 -30.52 4.13
CA LEU A 334 -5.63 -30.53 4.31
C LEU A 334 -5.03 -31.87 3.92
N LYS A 335 -5.71 -32.97 4.25
CA LYS A 335 -5.33 -34.31 3.80
C LYS A 335 -5.49 -34.48 2.28
N GLU A 336 -6.55 -33.93 1.68
CA GLU A 336 -6.77 -33.91 0.22
C GLU A 336 -5.61 -33.20 -0.52
N TRP A 337 -5.12 -32.09 0.03
CA TRP A 337 -4.09 -31.27 -0.63
C TRP A 337 -2.66 -31.74 -0.39
N TYR A 338 -2.32 -32.09 0.85
CA TYR A 338 -0.94 -32.32 1.25
C TYR A 338 -0.64 -33.79 1.58
N GLY A 339 -1.65 -34.67 1.50
CA GLY A 339 -1.53 -36.09 1.83
C GLY A 339 -1.47 -36.37 3.34
N ASP A 340 -1.14 -37.61 3.68
CA ASP A 340 -1.05 -38.05 5.08
C ASP A 340 0.17 -37.50 5.83
N ASN A 341 1.25 -37.18 5.10
CA ASN A 341 2.47 -36.62 5.66
C ASN A 341 2.77 -35.26 5.03
N ILE A 342 2.13 -34.22 5.58
CA ILE A 342 2.19 -32.83 5.08
C ILE A 342 3.63 -32.31 5.00
N ARG A 343 4.53 -32.76 5.89
CA ARG A 343 5.93 -32.34 5.90
C ARG A 343 6.62 -32.66 4.57
N ASP A 344 6.31 -33.80 3.97
CA ASP A 344 6.98 -34.26 2.75
C ASP A 344 6.29 -33.71 1.48
N SER A 345 5.18 -32.98 1.61
CA SER A 345 4.48 -32.37 0.48
C SER A 345 5.37 -31.35 -0.25
N PRO A 346 5.41 -31.39 -1.60
CA PRO A 346 6.11 -30.38 -2.40
C PRO A 346 5.32 -29.06 -2.50
N ASP A 347 4.06 -29.05 -2.07
CA ASP A 347 3.11 -27.95 -2.27
C ASP A 347 2.99 -27.02 -1.05
N LEU A 348 3.91 -27.11 -0.09
CA LEU A 348 3.92 -26.28 1.12
C LEU A 348 5.29 -25.64 1.38
N SER A 349 5.31 -24.31 1.39
CA SER A 349 6.49 -23.50 1.71
C SER A 349 7.01 -23.69 3.14
N ARG A 350 8.19 -23.12 3.42
CA ARG A 350 8.82 -23.11 4.74
C ARG A 350 8.87 -21.72 5.35
N ILE A 351 9.03 -21.69 6.67
CA ILE A 351 9.23 -20.42 7.36
C ILE A 351 10.60 -19.86 6.97
N ILE A 352 10.66 -18.56 6.67
CA ILE A 352 11.82 -17.91 6.07
C ILE A 352 13.11 -18.15 6.86
N ASN A 353 13.07 -18.04 8.19
CA ASN A 353 14.25 -18.19 9.04
C ASN A 353 13.89 -18.70 10.45
N LYS A 354 14.94 -18.96 11.25
CA LYS A 354 14.84 -19.46 12.63
C LYS A 354 14.07 -18.52 13.55
N ASN A 355 14.29 -17.21 13.48
CA ASN A 355 13.64 -16.23 14.36
C ASN A 355 12.12 -16.20 14.13
N HIS A 356 11.67 -16.20 12.87
CA HIS A 356 10.25 -16.27 12.54
C HIS A 356 9.64 -17.62 12.95
N PHE A 357 10.38 -18.71 12.79
CA PHE A 357 9.97 -20.04 13.22
C PHE A 357 9.74 -20.11 14.73
N GLU A 358 10.70 -19.68 15.54
CA GLU A 358 10.61 -19.71 17.01
C GLU A 358 9.50 -18.80 17.55
N ARG A 359 9.28 -17.64 16.92
CA ARG A 359 8.15 -16.74 17.24
C ARG A 359 6.81 -17.46 17.04
N LEU A 360 6.63 -18.16 15.91
CA LEU A 360 5.41 -18.90 15.61
C LEU A 360 5.17 -20.06 16.60
N LEU A 361 6.21 -20.76 17.04
CA LEU A 361 6.08 -21.80 18.07
C LEU A 361 5.51 -21.25 19.39
N CYS A 362 5.80 -19.98 19.73
CA CYS A 362 5.25 -19.36 20.93
C CYS A 362 3.73 -19.16 20.87
N TYR A 363 3.15 -18.99 19.68
CA TYR A 363 1.71 -18.83 19.51
C TYR A 363 0.92 -20.12 19.72
N MET A 364 1.55 -21.30 19.56
CA MET A 364 0.91 -22.59 19.76
C MET A 364 0.85 -23.03 21.23
N LYS A 365 1.43 -22.25 22.16
CA LYS A 365 1.51 -22.60 23.59
C LYS A 365 0.19 -22.41 24.35
N ARG A 366 -0.77 -21.66 23.80
CA ARG A 366 -2.07 -21.37 24.41
C ARG A 366 -3.21 -21.68 23.44
N GLY A 367 -4.40 -21.91 23.99
CA GLY A 367 -5.54 -22.43 23.24
C GLY A 367 -5.45 -23.95 23.04
N LYS A 368 -6.40 -24.50 22.29
CA LYS A 368 -6.46 -25.93 21.97
C LYS A 368 -6.12 -26.13 20.50
N VAL A 369 -5.03 -26.83 20.22
CA VAL A 369 -4.68 -27.27 18.86
C VAL A 369 -5.71 -28.31 18.42
N ALA A 370 -6.56 -27.94 17.45
CA ALA A 370 -7.60 -28.81 16.90
C ALA A 370 -7.10 -29.63 15.70
N ILE A 371 -6.19 -29.04 14.92
CA ILE A 371 -5.50 -29.66 13.77
C ILE A 371 -4.03 -29.25 13.82
N GLY A 372 -3.14 -30.18 13.46
CA GLY A 372 -1.72 -29.92 13.26
C GLY A 372 -0.94 -29.77 14.57
N GLY A 373 -0.01 -28.81 14.59
CA GLY A 373 0.87 -28.52 15.72
C GLY A 373 2.24 -29.21 15.67
N SER A 374 2.48 -30.08 14.69
CA SER A 374 3.81 -30.68 14.49
C SER A 374 4.77 -29.67 13.85
N TYR A 375 6.06 -29.79 14.16
CA TYR A 375 7.09 -28.92 13.59
C TYR A 375 8.45 -29.62 13.50
N THR A 376 9.28 -29.20 12.54
CA THR A 376 10.65 -29.70 12.35
C THR A 376 11.61 -28.52 12.22
N PRO A 377 12.39 -28.18 13.27
CA PRO A 377 13.25 -26.99 13.27
C PRO A 377 14.28 -26.95 12.14
N ALA A 378 14.92 -28.11 11.85
CA ALA A 378 15.94 -28.22 10.81
C ALA A 378 15.42 -27.86 9.41
N GLU A 379 14.14 -28.06 9.15
CA GLU A 379 13.48 -27.73 7.88
C GLU A 379 12.69 -26.42 7.93
N ARG A 380 12.65 -25.74 9.09
CA ARG A 380 11.75 -24.61 9.36
C ARG A 380 10.30 -24.92 8.99
N PHE A 381 9.90 -26.17 9.23
CA PHE A 381 8.56 -26.68 8.93
C PHE A 381 7.64 -26.51 10.14
N ILE A 382 6.48 -25.92 9.92
CA ILE A 382 5.36 -25.91 10.87
C ILE A 382 4.15 -26.46 10.11
N GLU A 383 3.51 -27.48 10.66
CA GLU A 383 2.30 -28.09 10.10
C GLU A 383 1.15 -27.06 10.09
N PRO A 384 0.31 -27.02 9.04
CA PRO A 384 -0.93 -26.24 9.06
C PRO A 384 -1.73 -26.48 10.33
N THR A 385 -1.86 -25.45 11.16
CA THR A 385 -2.34 -25.56 12.53
C THR A 385 -3.60 -24.74 12.71
N ILE A 386 -4.67 -25.34 13.23
CA ILE A 386 -5.88 -24.63 13.63
C ILE A 386 -5.99 -24.67 15.16
N ILE A 387 -6.11 -23.50 15.77
CA ILE A 387 -6.26 -23.36 17.22
C ILE A 387 -7.67 -22.87 17.52
N VAL A 388 -8.38 -23.60 18.38
CA VAL A 388 -9.72 -23.25 18.87
C VAL A 388 -9.64 -22.89 20.36
N ASP A 389 -10.75 -22.41 20.90
CA ASP A 389 -10.85 -21.97 22.31
C ASP A 389 -9.80 -20.89 22.65
N VAL A 390 -9.44 -20.07 21.67
CA VAL A 390 -8.52 -18.93 21.85
C VAL A 390 -9.24 -17.75 22.50
N LYS A 391 -8.52 -17.02 23.34
CA LYS A 391 -9.01 -15.79 23.96
C LYS A 391 -8.51 -14.56 23.21
N PRO A 392 -9.25 -13.44 23.27
CA PRO A 392 -8.83 -12.18 22.65
C PRO A 392 -7.43 -11.69 23.06
N ASP A 393 -6.99 -12.00 24.27
CA ASP A 393 -5.73 -11.60 24.90
C ASP A 393 -4.61 -12.65 24.79
N ASP A 394 -4.87 -13.81 24.17
CA ASP A 394 -3.81 -14.79 23.92
C ASP A 394 -2.77 -14.23 22.93
N PRO A 395 -1.48 -14.60 23.05
CA PRO A 395 -0.41 -14.06 22.19
C PRO A 395 -0.70 -14.18 20.69
N VAL A 396 -1.30 -15.30 20.25
CA VAL A 396 -1.69 -15.53 18.85
C VAL A 396 -2.73 -14.53 18.33
N MET A 397 -3.45 -13.83 19.22
CA MET A 397 -4.44 -12.81 18.90
C MET A 397 -3.93 -11.37 19.08
N GLN A 398 -2.71 -11.17 19.60
CA GLN A 398 -2.15 -9.83 19.87
C GLN A 398 -1.28 -9.30 18.72
N GLU A 399 -0.50 -10.18 18.08
CA GLU A 399 0.40 -9.82 17.00
C GLU A 399 0.00 -10.48 15.69
N GLU A 400 0.45 -9.92 14.56
CA GLU A 400 0.31 -10.56 13.24
C GLU A 400 1.01 -11.93 13.25
N ILE A 401 0.28 -12.95 12.80
CA ILE A 401 0.78 -14.33 12.86
C ILE A 401 1.86 -14.51 11.81
N PHE A 402 1.54 -14.24 10.55
CA PHE A 402 2.47 -14.36 9.43
C PHE A 402 3.11 -15.77 9.34
N GLY A 403 2.25 -16.79 9.35
CA GLY A 403 2.60 -18.20 9.38
C GLY A 403 1.38 -19.11 9.33
N PRO A 404 1.55 -20.45 9.34
CA PRO A 404 0.51 -21.43 9.04
C PRO A 404 -0.39 -21.75 10.26
N ILE A 405 -0.59 -20.78 11.16
CA ILE A 405 -1.40 -20.93 12.37
C ILE A 405 -2.69 -20.12 12.22
N LEU A 406 -3.84 -20.77 12.26
CA LEU A 406 -5.16 -20.15 12.11
C LEU A 406 -6.00 -20.28 13.39
N PRO A 407 -6.01 -19.26 14.26
CA PRO A 407 -6.93 -19.21 15.38
C PRO A 407 -8.38 -19.00 14.92
N ILE A 408 -9.31 -19.69 15.57
CA ILE A 408 -10.76 -19.49 15.42
C ILE A 408 -11.33 -18.97 16.74
N LEU A 409 -11.87 -17.75 16.69
CA LEU A 409 -12.50 -17.10 17.84
C LEU A 409 -14.02 -17.07 17.65
N ASN A 410 -14.75 -17.51 18.67
CA ASN A 410 -16.21 -17.60 18.56
C ASN A 410 -16.89 -16.25 18.81
N VAL A 411 -17.88 -15.93 17.98
CA VAL A 411 -18.77 -14.77 18.10
C VAL A 411 -20.21 -15.19 17.80
N GLU A 412 -21.19 -14.54 18.41
CA GLU A 412 -22.60 -14.92 18.26
C GLU A 412 -23.26 -14.31 17.02
N SER A 413 -22.66 -13.28 16.42
CA SER A 413 -23.23 -12.60 15.26
C SER A 413 -22.22 -11.79 14.45
N ALA A 414 -22.62 -11.41 13.23
CA ALA A 414 -21.93 -10.41 12.41
C ALA A 414 -21.72 -9.07 13.15
N TYR A 415 -22.68 -8.65 13.97
CA TYR A 415 -22.56 -7.42 14.76
C TYR A 415 -21.43 -7.51 15.79
N GLU A 416 -21.32 -8.63 16.51
CA GLU A 416 -20.22 -8.85 17.45
C GLU A 416 -18.87 -8.95 16.74
N ALA A 417 -18.82 -9.61 15.57
CA ALA A 417 -17.62 -9.65 14.75
C ALA A 417 -17.15 -8.24 14.34
N ILE A 418 -18.06 -7.39 13.86
CA ILE A 418 -17.77 -5.99 13.51
C ILE A 418 -17.25 -5.23 14.73
N LYS A 419 -17.91 -5.37 15.89
CA LYS A 419 -17.47 -4.74 17.15
C LYS A 419 -16.07 -5.21 17.57
N PHE A 420 -15.79 -6.52 17.42
CA PHE A 420 -14.49 -7.10 17.73
C PHE A 420 -13.38 -6.55 16.83
N ILE A 421 -13.65 -6.45 15.53
CA ILE A 421 -12.69 -5.91 14.55
C ILE A 421 -12.44 -4.42 14.82
N ASN A 422 -13.49 -3.64 15.03
CA ASN A 422 -13.37 -2.20 15.31
C ASN A 422 -12.71 -1.87 16.65
N GLY A 423 -12.63 -2.83 17.57
CA GLY A 423 -11.87 -2.71 18.82
C GLY A 423 -10.36 -2.88 18.65
N ARG A 424 -9.86 -3.03 17.41
CA ARG A 424 -8.45 -3.29 17.07
C ARG A 424 -7.97 -2.33 16.00
N GLU A 425 -6.68 -2.41 15.72
CA GLU A 425 -6.05 -1.69 14.63
C GLU A 425 -6.63 -2.11 13.28
N LYS A 426 -6.75 -1.13 12.37
CA LYS A 426 -7.36 -1.32 11.06
C LYS A 426 -6.53 -2.30 10.23
N PRO A 427 -7.11 -3.44 9.80
CA PRO A 427 -6.38 -4.45 9.05
C PRO A 427 -6.15 -4.01 7.61
N LEU A 428 -5.17 -4.64 6.95
CA LEU A 428 -4.97 -4.46 5.52
C LEU A 428 -6.19 -4.99 4.75
N VAL A 429 -6.74 -6.14 5.13
CA VAL A 429 -7.92 -6.72 4.46
C VAL A 429 -8.93 -7.28 5.45
N VAL A 430 -10.22 -7.20 5.10
CA VAL A 430 -11.31 -7.89 5.78
C VAL A 430 -11.95 -8.90 4.83
N TYR A 431 -12.11 -10.14 5.29
CA TYR A 431 -12.79 -11.21 4.58
C TYR A 431 -14.14 -11.53 5.23
N VAL A 432 -15.18 -11.70 4.40
CA VAL A 432 -16.52 -12.07 4.85
C VAL A 432 -17.08 -13.18 3.98
N PHE A 433 -17.38 -14.34 4.57
CA PHE A 433 -18.05 -15.45 3.91
C PHE A 433 -19.53 -15.47 4.32
N SER A 434 -20.41 -15.03 3.42
CA SER A 434 -21.86 -14.96 3.60
C SER A 434 -22.58 -14.87 2.25
N ASP A 435 -23.66 -15.62 2.09
CA ASP A 435 -24.60 -15.51 0.97
C ASP A 435 -25.71 -14.48 1.26
N VAL A 436 -25.78 -14.00 2.51
CA VAL A 436 -26.66 -12.90 2.90
C VAL A 436 -26.00 -11.58 2.54
N HIS A 437 -26.47 -10.95 1.45
CA HIS A 437 -25.95 -9.67 0.97
C HIS A 437 -25.90 -8.57 2.05
N LYS A 438 -26.91 -8.52 2.91
CA LYS A 438 -26.97 -7.54 4.01
C LYS A 438 -25.76 -7.65 4.96
N VAL A 439 -25.31 -8.86 5.27
CA VAL A 439 -24.13 -9.09 6.12
C VAL A 439 -22.88 -8.53 5.44
N CYS A 440 -22.61 -8.86 4.17
CA CYS A 440 -21.46 -8.30 3.46
C CYS A 440 -21.52 -6.76 3.37
N GLN A 441 -22.70 -6.15 3.22
CA GLN A 441 -22.85 -4.68 3.23
C GLN A 441 -22.60 -4.06 4.61
N GLU A 442 -23.05 -4.71 5.69
CA GLU A 442 -22.80 -4.22 7.05
C GLU A 442 -21.30 -4.14 7.35
N PHE A 443 -20.50 -5.14 6.96
CA PHE A 443 -19.05 -5.06 7.12
C PHE A 443 -18.42 -3.97 6.25
N LYS A 444 -18.81 -3.86 4.97
CA LYS A 444 -18.28 -2.82 4.06
C LYS A 444 -18.49 -1.40 4.59
N VAL A 445 -19.63 -1.14 5.23
CA VAL A 445 -19.99 0.20 5.73
C VAL A 445 -19.39 0.47 7.11
N ASN A 446 -19.33 -0.55 7.98
CA ASN A 446 -19.04 -0.34 9.40
C ASN A 446 -17.60 -0.73 9.82
N VAL A 447 -16.78 -1.28 8.92
CA VAL A 447 -15.39 -1.63 9.20
C VAL A 447 -14.44 -0.84 8.29
N SER A 448 -13.43 -0.21 8.90
CA SER A 448 -12.38 0.50 8.16
C SER A 448 -11.18 -0.43 7.94
N CYS A 449 -10.85 -0.70 6.67
CA CYS A 449 -9.76 -1.56 6.24
C CYS A 449 -9.18 -1.06 4.91
N GLY A 450 -8.04 -1.60 4.48
CA GLY A 450 -7.43 -1.28 3.18
C GLY A 450 -8.24 -1.86 2.02
N GLY A 451 -8.44 -3.17 2.04
CA GLY A 451 -9.23 -3.93 1.07
C GLY A 451 -10.34 -4.75 1.74
N PHE A 452 -11.30 -5.20 0.92
CA PHE A 452 -12.42 -6.02 1.38
C PHE A 452 -12.72 -7.09 0.33
N SER A 453 -12.96 -8.34 0.75
CA SER A 453 -13.47 -9.40 -0.14
C SER A 453 -14.62 -10.17 0.53
N CYS A 454 -15.67 -10.44 -0.25
CA CYS A 454 -16.81 -11.26 0.17
C CYS A 454 -16.75 -12.60 -0.60
N ASN A 455 -16.85 -13.70 0.13
CA ASN A 455 -16.77 -15.09 -0.35
C ASN A 455 -15.47 -15.47 -1.07
N GLU A 456 -14.37 -14.75 -0.85
CA GLU A 456 -13.06 -15.05 -1.45
C GLU A 456 -11.92 -14.50 -0.57
N THR A 457 -10.72 -15.07 -0.70
CA THR A 457 -9.49 -14.56 -0.09
C THR A 457 -8.47 -14.16 -1.16
N LEU A 458 -7.57 -13.22 -0.83
CA LEU A 458 -6.45 -12.72 -1.66
C LEU A 458 -6.82 -11.99 -2.96
N LEU A 459 -7.75 -12.52 -3.77
CA LEU A 459 -7.92 -12.15 -5.18
C LEU A 459 -8.30 -10.68 -5.46
N HIS A 460 -8.71 -9.89 -4.45
CA HIS A 460 -8.85 -8.45 -4.63
C HIS A 460 -7.53 -7.77 -5.03
N CYS A 461 -6.38 -8.29 -4.61
CA CYS A 461 -5.07 -7.76 -5.01
C CYS A 461 -4.68 -8.11 -6.45
N ALA A 462 -5.39 -9.05 -7.10
CA ALA A 462 -5.18 -9.42 -8.49
C ALA A 462 -6.01 -8.57 -9.47
N ALA A 463 -6.97 -7.79 -8.95
CA ALA A 463 -7.78 -6.88 -9.75
C ALA A 463 -7.04 -5.54 -9.90
N ASP A 464 -6.32 -5.37 -11.01
CA ASP A 464 -5.54 -4.17 -11.36
C ASP A 464 -6.35 -2.86 -11.49
N THR A 465 -7.68 -2.98 -11.49
CA THR A 465 -8.64 -1.88 -11.47
C THR A 465 -8.99 -1.37 -10.06
N LEU A 466 -8.54 -2.08 -9.01
CA LEU A 466 -8.69 -1.68 -7.61
C LEU A 466 -7.36 -1.16 -7.06
N PRO A 467 -7.35 -0.08 -6.26
CA PRO A 467 -6.14 0.31 -5.54
C PRO A 467 -5.83 -0.71 -4.45
N PHE A 468 -4.58 -1.13 -4.36
CA PHE A 468 -4.09 -1.93 -3.24
C PHE A 468 -3.32 -1.03 -2.28
N GLY A 469 -3.72 -1.00 -1.01
CA GLY A 469 -3.07 -0.18 0.02
C GLY A 469 -3.72 -0.32 1.39
N GLY A 470 -2.98 0.03 2.44
CA GLY A 470 -3.45 0.00 3.82
C GLY A 470 -4.10 1.30 4.31
N VAL A 471 -4.59 1.28 5.55
CA VAL A 471 -5.10 2.48 6.25
C VAL A 471 -4.76 2.43 7.74
N GLY A 472 -4.18 3.49 8.27
CA GLY A 472 -3.73 3.51 9.67
C GLY A 472 -2.47 2.67 9.85
N LEU A 473 -2.43 1.75 10.82
CA LEU A 473 -1.24 0.92 11.07
C LEU A 473 -0.98 -0.16 10.01
N SER A 474 -1.95 -0.45 9.15
CA SER A 474 -1.77 -1.30 7.97
C SER A 474 -1.20 -0.57 6.76
N GLY A 475 -1.10 0.77 6.80
CA GLY A 475 -0.43 1.51 5.75
C GLY A 475 -1.00 2.89 5.44
N MET A 476 -0.35 3.54 4.47
CA MET A 476 -0.78 4.77 3.84
C MET A 476 -0.29 4.85 2.39
N GLY A 477 -1.11 5.42 1.52
CA GLY A 477 -0.90 5.32 0.08
C GLY A 477 -1.49 4.03 -0.50
N TYR A 478 -1.31 3.84 -1.80
CA TYR A 478 -1.79 2.67 -2.52
C TYR A 478 -1.01 2.52 -3.84
N TYR A 479 -1.13 1.39 -4.52
CA TYR A 479 -0.55 1.15 -5.84
C TYR A 479 -1.35 0.11 -6.63
N HIS A 480 -0.68 -0.54 -7.60
CA HIS A 480 -1.19 -1.40 -8.70
C HIS A 480 -1.79 -0.64 -9.87
N GLY A 481 -1.54 -1.14 -11.09
CA GLY A 481 -2.07 -0.57 -12.34
C GLY A 481 -1.89 0.95 -12.43
N LYS A 482 -2.98 1.66 -12.77
CA LYS A 482 -3.00 3.13 -12.85
C LYS A 482 -2.71 3.79 -11.51
N TYR A 483 -3.12 3.20 -10.40
CA TYR A 483 -2.87 3.75 -9.08
C TYR A 483 -1.38 3.70 -8.73
N GLY A 484 -0.65 2.67 -9.19
CA GLY A 484 0.81 2.63 -9.10
C GLY A 484 1.48 3.78 -9.86
N PHE A 485 1.07 4.04 -11.10
CA PHE A 485 1.55 5.21 -11.84
C PHE A 485 1.25 6.53 -11.10
N ASP A 486 0.01 6.68 -10.60
CA ASP A 486 -0.44 7.87 -9.89
C ASP A 486 0.33 8.14 -8.59
N THR A 487 0.76 7.08 -7.90
CA THR A 487 1.57 7.17 -6.69
C THR A 487 2.93 7.81 -6.92
N PHE A 488 3.53 7.56 -8.09
CA PHE A 488 4.87 8.04 -8.41
C PHE A 488 4.90 9.32 -9.27
N VAL A 489 3.77 10.02 -9.40
CA VAL A 489 3.69 11.33 -10.06
C VAL A 489 3.15 12.42 -9.12
N HIS A 490 3.67 13.63 -9.29
CA HIS A 490 3.09 14.84 -8.74
C HIS A 490 2.06 15.41 -9.73
N LYS A 491 0.81 15.55 -9.28
CA LYS A 491 -0.25 16.21 -10.06
C LYS A 491 -0.07 17.73 -10.03
N LYS A 492 0.57 18.29 -11.05
CA LYS A 492 0.81 19.74 -11.19
C LYS A 492 -0.39 20.42 -11.84
N SER A 493 -1.04 21.31 -11.10
CA SER A 493 -2.16 22.12 -11.61
C SER A 493 -1.65 23.31 -12.43
N CYS A 494 -2.08 23.39 -13.69
CA CYS A 494 -1.71 24.44 -14.63
C CYS A 494 -2.94 25.25 -15.04
N LEU A 495 -2.85 26.58 -14.93
CA LEU A 495 -3.86 27.52 -15.41
C LEU A 495 -3.22 28.48 -16.42
N GLY A 496 -3.71 28.46 -17.66
CA GLY A 496 -3.33 29.36 -18.72
C GLY A 496 -4.44 30.36 -19.03
N LYS A 497 -4.11 31.65 -19.12
CA LYS A 497 -5.02 32.70 -19.59
C LYS A 497 -4.47 33.34 -20.85
N ASN A 498 -5.36 33.62 -21.80
CA ASN A 498 -5.04 34.48 -22.93
C ASN A 498 -5.05 35.95 -22.49
N LEU A 499 -4.08 36.75 -22.95
CA LEU A 499 -4.00 38.20 -22.74
C LEU A 499 -4.94 39.01 -23.66
N HIS A 500 -5.87 38.36 -24.34
CA HIS A 500 -6.81 39.01 -25.24
C HIS A 500 -7.66 40.08 -24.50
N PRO A 501 -7.78 41.31 -25.03
CA PRO A 501 -8.47 42.42 -24.35
C PRO A 501 -9.91 42.13 -23.95
N LEU A 502 -10.61 41.26 -24.68
CA LEU A 502 -11.98 40.84 -24.34
C LEU A 502 -12.03 40.07 -23.02
N GLY A 503 -11.12 39.10 -22.82
CA GLY A 503 -11.03 38.33 -21.58
C GLY A 503 -10.63 39.22 -20.41
N GLU A 504 -9.70 40.14 -20.64
CA GLU A 504 -9.25 41.09 -19.62
C GLU A 504 -10.36 42.09 -19.22
N ARG A 505 -11.17 42.57 -20.18
CA ARG A 505 -12.37 43.37 -19.88
C ARG A 505 -13.39 42.59 -19.06
N LEU A 506 -13.66 41.34 -19.39
CA LEU A 506 -14.58 40.48 -18.62
C LEU A 506 -14.05 40.21 -17.20
N ALA A 507 -12.73 40.09 -17.04
CA ALA A 507 -12.08 39.89 -15.74
C ALA A 507 -11.85 41.19 -14.96
N SER A 508 -12.03 42.37 -15.56
CA SER A 508 -11.69 43.69 -14.98
C SER A 508 -12.39 44.00 -13.66
N GLY A 509 -13.50 43.32 -13.36
CA GLY A 509 -14.19 43.40 -12.07
C GLY A 509 -13.28 43.06 -10.88
N ARG A 510 -12.21 42.27 -11.09
CA ARG A 510 -11.22 41.92 -10.05
C ARG A 510 -10.28 43.07 -9.67
N TYR A 511 -10.19 44.10 -10.49
CA TYR A 511 -9.26 45.21 -10.27
C TYR A 511 -9.89 46.38 -9.50
N PRO A 512 -9.11 47.07 -8.66
CA PRO A 512 -9.51 48.34 -8.06
C PRO A 512 -9.87 49.43 -9.10
N PRO A 513 -10.66 50.45 -8.72
CA PRO A 513 -11.37 50.56 -7.45
C PRO A 513 -12.56 49.59 -7.38
N TYR A 514 -12.83 49.04 -6.19
CA TYR A 514 -13.92 48.10 -5.97
C TYR A 514 -15.27 48.82 -5.88
N SER A 515 -16.34 48.15 -6.29
CA SER A 515 -17.71 48.67 -6.20
C SER A 515 -18.72 47.53 -6.13
N ASP A 516 -19.89 47.77 -5.53
CA ASP A 516 -20.94 46.75 -5.39
C ASP A 516 -21.35 46.13 -6.73
N ARG A 517 -21.31 46.92 -7.80
CA ARG A 517 -21.57 46.42 -9.16
C ARG A 517 -20.54 45.37 -9.60
N LYS A 518 -19.24 45.64 -9.38
CA LYS A 518 -18.16 44.68 -9.69
C LYS A 518 -18.29 43.44 -8.81
N THR A 519 -18.55 43.63 -7.53
CA THR A 519 -18.73 42.54 -6.55
C THR A 519 -19.90 41.64 -6.92
N ASN A 520 -21.06 42.20 -7.28
CA ASN A 520 -22.24 41.44 -7.69
C ASN A 520 -22.00 40.63 -8.97
N PHE A 521 -21.28 41.21 -9.94
CA PHE A 521 -20.91 40.50 -11.17
C PHE A 521 -19.93 39.34 -10.89
N LEU A 522 -18.88 39.57 -10.10
CA LEU A 522 -17.95 38.51 -9.70
C LEU A 522 -18.67 37.41 -8.92
N ASN A 523 -19.54 37.77 -7.97
CA ASN A 523 -20.37 36.82 -7.23
C ASN A 523 -21.23 35.97 -8.17
N PHE A 524 -21.81 36.56 -9.23
CA PHE A 524 -22.56 35.82 -10.24
C PHE A 524 -21.69 34.82 -11.02
N LEU A 525 -20.44 35.18 -11.36
CA LEU A 525 -19.50 34.28 -12.04
C LEU A 525 -19.01 33.15 -11.15
N LEU A 526 -18.73 33.44 -9.87
CA LEU A 526 -18.22 32.49 -8.88
C LEU A 526 -19.29 31.58 -8.28
N ARG A 527 -20.57 31.94 -8.39
CA ARG A 527 -21.68 31.16 -7.84
C ARG A 527 -21.70 29.76 -8.42
N LYS A 528 -21.54 28.74 -7.56
CA LYS A 528 -21.76 27.34 -7.93
C LYS A 528 -23.23 27.15 -8.30
N ARG A 529 -23.49 26.65 -9.50
CA ARG A 529 -24.82 26.29 -9.99
C ARG A 529 -24.91 24.77 -10.00
N ARG A 530 -26.10 24.23 -9.73
CA ARG A 530 -26.35 22.81 -9.99
C ARG A 530 -26.16 22.57 -11.49
N PRO A 531 -25.41 21.52 -11.90
CA PRO A 531 -25.35 21.17 -13.30
C PRO A 531 -26.78 20.94 -13.80
N LEU A 532 -27.12 21.52 -14.95
CA LEU A 532 -28.38 21.20 -15.61
C LEU A 532 -28.38 19.68 -15.87
N PRO A 533 -29.48 18.95 -15.60
CA PRO A 533 -29.56 17.54 -15.92
C PRO A 533 -29.20 17.34 -17.39
N LYS A 534 -28.28 16.40 -17.69
CA LYS A 534 -27.76 16.14 -19.05
C LYS A 534 -28.87 15.99 -20.10
N LEU A 535 -30.05 15.55 -19.67
CA LEU A 535 -31.25 15.38 -20.49
C LEU A 535 -31.71 16.66 -21.22
N TYR A 536 -31.50 17.85 -20.66
CA TYR A 536 -32.04 19.09 -21.22
C TYR A 536 -31.12 19.81 -22.21
N PHE A 537 -29.83 19.44 -22.25
CA PHE A 537 -28.88 20.15 -23.11
C PHE A 537 -29.09 19.83 -24.58
N SER A 538 -29.38 18.57 -24.91
CA SER A 538 -29.79 18.15 -26.26
C SER A 538 -31.10 18.84 -26.68
N HIS A 539 -32.07 18.97 -25.79
CA HIS A 539 -33.34 19.66 -26.07
C HIS A 539 -33.16 21.16 -26.31
N LEU A 540 -32.32 21.84 -25.54
CA LEU A 540 -31.99 23.27 -25.75
C LEU A 540 -31.26 23.51 -27.07
N LEU A 541 -30.36 22.58 -27.46
CA LEU A 541 -29.62 22.68 -28.72
C LEU A 541 -30.54 22.47 -29.92
N VAL A 542 -31.44 21.48 -29.86
CA VAL A 542 -32.48 21.25 -30.88
C VAL A 542 -33.45 22.44 -30.95
N PHE A 543 -33.86 22.99 -29.82
CA PHE A 543 -34.72 24.18 -29.77
C PHE A 543 -34.04 25.41 -30.40
N GLY A 544 -32.76 25.65 -30.07
CA GLY A 544 -31.97 26.72 -30.68
C GLY A 544 -31.80 26.57 -32.19
N LEU A 545 -31.55 25.34 -32.67
CA LEU A 545 -31.50 25.02 -34.11
C LEU A 545 -32.86 25.28 -34.79
N GLY A 546 -33.97 24.90 -34.15
CA GLY A 546 -35.32 25.15 -34.65
C GLY A 546 -35.66 26.63 -34.79
N ILE A 547 -35.28 27.45 -33.80
CA ILE A 547 -35.39 28.91 -33.88
C ILE A 547 -34.53 29.46 -35.03
N GLY A 548 -33.27 29.04 -35.12
CA GLY A 548 -32.36 29.48 -36.19
C GLY A 548 -32.89 29.18 -37.59
N LEU A 549 -33.40 27.95 -37.80
CA LEU A 549 -34.01 27.54 -39.07
C LEU A 549 -35.28 28.34 -39.40
N THR A 550 -36.09 28.66 -38.39
CA THR A 550 -37.32 29.44 -38.58
C THR A 550 -36.99 30.88 -38.97
N ILE A 551 -35.97 31.49 -38.35
CA ILE A 551 -35.49 32.83 -38.72
C ILE A 551 -34.93 32.82 -40.16
N LEU A 552 -34.11 31.83 -40.50
CA LEU A 552 -33.56 31.69 -41.85
C LEU A 552 -34.65 31.50 -42.91
N PHE A 553 -35.63 30.62 -42.65
CA PHE A 553 -36.75 30.40 -43.55
C PHE A 553 -37.63 31.64 -43.70
N ASN A 554 -37.91 32.36 -42.61
CA ASN A 554 -38.71 33.59 -42.67
C ASN A 554 -37.98 34.69 -43.44
N ASN A 555 -36.66 34.81 -43.31
CA ASN A 555 -35.86 35.74 -44.12
C ASN A 555 -35.86 35.34 -45.60
N TYR A 556 -35.68 34.05 -45.92
CA TYR A 556 -35.75 33.53 -47.28
C TYR A 556 -37.12 33.81 -47.95
N MET A 557 -38.22 33.56 -47.23
CA MET A 557 -39.58 33.82 -47.72
C MET A 557 -39.92 35.31 -47.87
N GLN A 558 -39.19 36.20 -47.18
CA GLN A 558 -39.33 37.66 -47.37
C GLN A 558 -38.54 38.15 -48.60
N ASP A 559 -37.43 37.50 -48.94
CA ASP A 559 -36.65 37.83 -50.14
C ASP A 559 -37.32 37.34 -51.44
N GLU A 560 -38.10 36.25 -51.42
CA GLU A 560 -38.90 35.80 -52.59
C GLU A 560 -40.18 36.62 -52.86
N LYS A 561 -40.59 37.49 -51.92
CA LYS A 561 -41.78 38.36 -52.06
C LYS A 561 -41.46 39.78 -52.56
N LYS A 562 -40.19 40.10 -52.79
CA LYS A 562 -39.73 41.30 -53.48
C LYS A 562 -39.36 40.97 -54.91
#